data_AF-A0A1V6KGC4-F1
#
_entry.id   AF-A0A1V6KGC4-F1
#
_cell.length_a   1.000
_cell.length_b   1.000
_cell.length_c   1.000
_cell.angle_alpha   90.00
_cell.angle_beta   90.00
_cell.angle_gamma   90.00
#
_symmetry.space_group_name_H-M   'P 1'
#
loop_
_entity.id
_entity.type
_entity.pdbx_description
1 polymer ?
#
loop_
_entity_poly.entity_id
_entity_poly.type
_entity_poly.pdbx_seq_one_letter_code
_entity_poly.pdbx_strand_id
1 'polypeptide(L)'
;MLCEPDERGPYDAIVSNLPAKAGVNVLENYFHFACTELLQPGGTFAFVIIAPLADMACIWCANAGLALIRTNRTKNHMVAIAQSPREVQVGKLSSNGWISAYLRSHTERQLARANLEWDGFQGLPEFDEPSFVTLCTLSLAQRVFAGLLVRRALVVEPGVGIIPIWIKEVLGTEEIVLISHDVLALTASIHNLEKKGFLKAISILDPILPIISPSAIENSLPHEALLQEKEGQVSVEKKLSPASIDVAVFFLEDIPRYNIASASWLLTQKSLKRGGVVIFSGTSTHCERVCREKPMGFSRLPHSDQKKGWHAVAFRRD
;
A
#
# COMPACT_ATOMS: atom_id res chain seq x y z
N MET A 1 3.86 9.32 -5.93
CA MET A 1 4.99 8.45 -5.54
C MET A 1 6.28 8.92 -6.22
N LEU A 2 7.48 8.51 -5.79
CA LEU A 2 8.68 8.81 -6.60
C LEU A 2 8.56 8.08 -7.95
N CYS A 3 9.03 8.72 -9.02
CA CYS A 3 8.96 8.23 -10.41
C CYS A 3 7.56 8.15 -11.03
N GLU A 4 6.51 8.47 -10.28
CA GLU A 4 5.14 8.53 -10.83
C GLU A 4 4.97 9.79 -11.70
N PRO A 5 4.44 9.66 -12.93
CA PRO A 5 4.05 10.79 -13.77
C PRO A 5 3.10 11.74 -13.05
N ASP A 6 3.33 13.04 -13.25
CA ASP A 6 2.46 14.09 -12.76
C ASP A 6 2.05 14.98 -13.93
N GLU A 7 0.77 14.90 -14.30
CA GLU A 7 0.19 15.64 -15.41
C GLU A 7 0.20 17.16 -15.20
N ARG A 8 0.44 17.62 -13.96
CA ARG A 8 0.55 19.06 -13.63
C ARG A 8 1.95 19.61 -13.87
N GLY A 9 2.94 18.74 -14.06
CA GLY A 9 4.30 19.13 -14.45
C GLY A 9 4.37 19.60 -15.91
N PRO A 10 5.53 20.10 -16.35
CA PRO A 10 6.77 20.23 -15.58
C PRO A 10 6.79 21.45 -14.62
N TYR A 11 7.63 21.39 -13.59
CA TYR A 11 7.70 22.32 -12.46
C TYR A 11 8.95 23.18 -12.47
N ASP A 12 8.84 24.45 -12.05
CA ASP A 12 9.99 25.36 -11.88
C ASP A 12 10.93 24.90 -10.76
N ALA A 13 10.37 24.27 -9.74
CA ALA A 13 11.12 23.74 -8.62
C ALA A 13 10.48 22.47 -8.04
N ILE A 14 11.33 21.52 -7.65
CA ILE A 14 10.96 20.32 -6.89
C ILE A 14 11.66 20.39 -5.55
N VAL A 15 10.92 20.10 -4.47
CA VAL A 15 11.48 19.95 -3.13
C VAL A 15 11.15 18.54 -2.64
N SER A 16 12.16 17.74 -2.31
CA SER A 16 11.96 16.35 -1.93
C SER A 16 12.80 15.92 -0.72
N ASN A 17 12.14 15.29 0.25
CA ASN A 17 12.82 14.55 1.31
C ASN A 17 12.94 13.08 0.88
N LEU A 18 14.15 12.66 0.49
CA LEU A 18 14.38 11.37 -0.14
C LEU A 18 14.38 10.22 0.89
N PRO A 19 13.41 9.31 0.83
CA PRO A 19 13.32 8.20 1.77
C PRO A 19 14.37 7.14 1.45
N ALA A 20 15.35 6.96 2.34
CA ALA A 20 16.38 5.92 2.19
C ALA A 20 15.80 4.51 2.00
N LYS A 21 14.62 4.25 2.61
CA LYS A 21 13.90 2.97 2.50
C LYS A 21 13.33 2.68 1.11
N ALA A 22 13.28 3.66 0.20
CA ALA A 22 12.88 3.42 -1.18
C ALA A 22 13.92 2.58 -1.95
N GLY A 23 15.16 2.54 -1.46
CA GLY A 23 16.25 1.80 -2.08
C GLY A 23 16.95 2.54 -3.21
N VAL A 24 18.18 2.13 -3.48
CA VAL A 24 19.12 2.85 -4.36
C VAL A 24 18.58 2.98 -5.78
N ASN A 25 17.99 1.92 -6.35
CA ASN A 25 17.51 1.92 -7.73
C ASN A 25 16.35 2.90 -7.92
N VAL A 26 15.40 2.96 -6.98
CA VAL A 26 14.29 3.91 -7.03
C VAL A 26 14.81 5.34 -6.95
N LEU A 27 15.74 5.59 -6.02
CA LEU A 27 16.32 6.92 -5.86
C LEU A 27 17.09 7.36 -7.11
N GLU A 28 17.95 6.53 -7.66
CA GLU A 28 18.70 6.83 -8.90
C GLU A 28 17.77 7.14 -10.08
N ASN A 29 16.74 6.33 -10.28
CA ASN A 29 15.73 6.55 -11.31
C ASN A 29 14.96 7.85 -11.07
N TYR A 30 14.69 8.19 -9.81
CA TYR A 30 13.99 9.43 -9.47
C TYR A 30 14.79 10.68 -9.84
N PHE A 31 16.12 10.68 -9.73
CA PHE A 31 16.94 11.81 -10.20
C PHE A 31 16.83 12.01 -11.72
N HIS A 32 16.88 10.93 -12.50
CA HIS A 32 16.67 10.99 -13.95
C HIS A 32 15.27 11.50 -14.27
N PHE A 33 14.25 10.90 -13.66
CA PHE A 33 12.86 11.27 -13.85
C PHE A 33 12.57 12.73 -13.45
N ALA A 34 13.14 13.19 -12.34
CA ALA A 34 13.03 14.57 -11.92
C ALA A 34 13.61 15.53 -12.97
N CYS A 35 14.75 15.19 -13.56
CA CYS A 35 15.39 16.01 -14.57
C CYS A 35 14.68 16.00 -15.93
N THR A 36 14.13 14.85 -16.36
CA THR A 36 13.59 14.69 -17.72
C THR A 36 12.09 14.92 -17.81
N GLU A 37 11.33 14.58 -16.77
CA GLU A 37 9.86 14.59 -16.82
C GLU A 37 9.23 15.64 -15.90
N LEU A 38 9.84 15.89 -14.72
CA LEU A 38 9.21 16.74 -13.71
C LEU A 38 9.71 18.18 -13.69
N LEU A 39 10.92 18.49 -14.15
CA LEU A 39 11.46 19.86 -14.16
C LEU A 39 11.36 20.49 -15.54
N GLN A 40 11.04 21.78 -15.56
CA GLN A 40 11.24 22.58 -16.78
C GLN A 40 12.75 22.78 -17.00
N PRO A 41 13.19 23.10 -18.22
CA PRO A 41 14.59 23.47 -18.47
C PRO A 41 15.05 24.64 -17.59
N GLY A 42 16.18 24.48 -16.89
CA GLY A 42 16.68 25.44 -15.90
C GLY A 42 15.98 25.44 -14.54
N GLY A 43 14.98 24.58 -14.34
CA GLY A 43 14.28 24.36 -13.08
C GLY A 43 15.20 23.80 -11.97
N THR A 44 14.76 23.95 -10.72
CA THR A 44 15.59 23.65 -9.53
C THR A 44 15.12 22.40 -8.80
N PHE A 45 16.03 21.48 -8.49
CA PHE A 45 15.77 20.34 -7.61
C PHE A 45 16.45 20.54 -6.25
N ALA A 46 15.66 20.81 -5.22
CA ALA A 46 16.11 20.80 -3.83
C ALA A 46 15.79 19.45 -3.19
N PHE A 47 16.80 18.78 -2.63
CA PHE A 47 16.59 17.49 -1.97
C PHE A 47 17.33 17.37 -0.64
N VAL A 48 16.72 16.59 0.25
CA VAL A 48 17.30 16.15 1.53
C VAL A 48 17.53 14.66 1.45
N ILE A 49 18.71 14.20 1.83
CA ILE A 49 19.05 12.77 1.90
C ILE A 49 19.89 12.46 3.14
N ILE A 50 19.77 11.26 3.67
CA ILE A 50 20.58 10.81 4.81
C ILE A 50 22.07 10.77 4.46
N ALA A 51 22.92 11.04 5.45
CA ALA A 51 24.38 11.12 5.27
C ALA A 51 25.01 9.89 4.57
N PRO A 52 24.62 8.64 4.88
CA PRO A 52 25.19 7.46 4.22
C PRO A 52 24.97 7.38 2.70
N LEU A 53 23.96 8.09 2.16
CA LEU A 53 23.64 8.09 0.74
C LEU A 53 24.04 9.40 0.04
N ALA A 54 24.66 10.35 0.76
CA ALA A 54 24.93 11.69 0.24
C ALA A 54 25.86 11.70 -0.97
N ASP A 55 26.93 10.90 -0.94
CA ASP A 55 27.89 10.82 -2.04
C ASP A 55 27.29 10.14 -3.27
N MET A 56 26.50 9.08 -3.06
CA MET A 56 25.74 8.44 -4.12
C MET A 56 24.73 9.40 -4.76
N ALA A 57 24.04 10.22 -3.96
CA ALA A 57 23.13 11.24 -4.50
C ALA A 57 23.83 12.29 -5.36
N CYS A 58 25.07 12.67 -5.03
CA CYS A 58 25.86 13.54 -5.91
C CYS A 58 26.18 12.87 -7.25
N ILE A 59 26.45 11.55 -7.24
CA ILE A 59 26.68 10.77 -8.47
C ILE A 59 25.39 10.66 -9.29
N TRP A 60 24.25 10.31 -8.67
CA TRP A 60 22.96 10.24 -9.37
C TRP A 60 22.56 11.59 -9.97
N CYS A 61 22.80 12.69 -9.23
CA CYS A 61 22.60 14.05 -9.72
C CYS A 61 23.41 14.31 -10.99
N ALA A 62 24.70 14.01 -10.98
CA ALA A 62 25.56 14.20 -12.15
C ALA A 62 25.15 13.30 -13.33
N ASN A 63 24.84 12.03 -13.07
CA ASN A 63 24.41 11.07 -14.10
C ASN A 63 23.08 11.47 -14.75
N ALA A 64 22.16 12.04 -13.97
CA ALA A 64 20.89 12.57 -14.47
C ALA A 64 21.03 13.88 -15.27
N GLY A 65 22.25 14.45 -15.35
CA GLY A 65 22.49 15.73 -16.03
C GLY A 65 22.16 16.96 -15.21
N LEU A 66 21.86 16.80 -13.91
CA LEU A 66 21.58 17.90 -13.00
C LEU A 66 22.89 18.55 -12.52
N ALA A 67 22.99 19.87 -12.65
CA ALA A 67 24.12 20.63 -12.16
C ALA A 67 23.96 20.96 -10.66
N LEU A 68 24.83 20.43 -9.82
CA LEU A 68 24.80 20.69 -8.37
C LEU A 68 25.24 22.15 -8.08
N ILE A 69 24.32 22.96 -7.58
CA ILE A 69 24.53 24.39 -7.31
C ILE A 69 25.04 24.65 -5.89
N ARG A 70 24.44 23.97 -4.91
CA ARG A 70 24.79 24.15 -3.50
C ARG A 70 24.59 22.87 -2.72
N THR A 71 25.46 22.63 -1.75
CA THR A 71 25.29 21.56 -0.76
C THR A 71 25.51 22.10 0.66
N ASN A 72 24.80 21.51 1.61
CA ASN A 72 25.03 21.68 3.04
C ASN A 72 24.96 20.30 3.70
N ARG A 73 26.06 19.89 4.35
CA ARG A 73 26.20 18.58 4.97
C ARG A 73 26.23 18.72 6.48
N THR A 74 25.49 17.86 7.14
CA THR A 74 25.49 17.66 8.59
C THR A 74 25.88 16.23 8.90
N LYS A 75 26.04 15.90 10.20
CA LYS A 75 26.31 14.53 10.64
C LYS A 75 25.23 13.51 10.23
N ASN A 76 24.00 13.97 10.00
CA ASN A 76 22.85 13.08 9.77
C ASN A 76 22.32 13.15 8.33
N HIS A 77 22.44 14.30 7.67
CA HIS A 77 21.82 14.54 6.36
C HIS A 77 22.65 15.48 5.50
N MET A 78 22.44 15.39 4.19
CA MET A 78 22.82 16.40 3.20
C MET A 78 21.56 17.07 2.66
N VAL A 79 21.60 18.40 2.55
CA VAL A 79 20.66 19.18 1.75
C VAL A 79 21.41 19.67 0.52
N ALA A 80 20.80 19.52 -0.65
CA ALA A 80 21.40 19.91 -1.91
C ALA A 80 20.40 20.66 -2.79
N ILE A 81 20.91 21.59 -3.58
CA ILE A 81 20.18 22.28 -4.63
C ILE A 81 20.92 21.97 -5.93
N ALA A 82 20.21 21.39 -6.88
CA ALA A 82 20.68 21.13 -8.24
C ALA A 82 19.78 21.83 -9.26
N GLN A 83 20.26 22.03 -10.47
CA GLN A 83 19.53 22.70 -11.55
C GLN A 83 19.50 21.81 -12.79
N SER A 84 18.35 21.72 -13.46
CA SER A 84 18.22 21.03 -14.74
C SER A 84 18.91 21.82 -15.86
N PRO A 85 19.38 21.15 -16.92
CA PRO A 85 19.91 21.84 -18.10
C PRO A 85 18.92 22.86 -18.66
N ARG A 86 19.42 23.97 -19.20
CA ARG A 86 18.59 25.00 -19.87
C ARG A 86 18.13 24.59 -21.27
N GLU A 87 18.74 23.55 -21.83
CA GLU A 87 18.35 22.95 -23.10
C GLU A 87 17.53 21.69 -22.83
N VAL A 88 16.47 21.49 -23.62
CA VAL A 88 15.57 20.34 -23.47
C VAL A 88 16.34 19.06 -23.78
N GLN A 89 16.54 18.23 -22.76
CA GLN A 89 16.93 16.85 -23.00
C GLN A 89 15.66 16.05 -23.29
N VAL A 90 15.49 15.64 -24.55
CA VAL A 90 14.44 14.69 -24.92
C VAL A 90 14.82 13.33 -24.33
N GLY A 91 14.35 13.05 -23.13
CA GLY A 91 14.43 11.72 -22.52
C GLY A 91 13.65 10.73 -23.37
N LYS A 92 14.24 9.56 -23.65
CA LYS A 92 13.44 8.42 -24.11
C LYS A 92 12.51 8.04 -22.96
N LEU A 93 11.19 8.17 -23.15
CA LEU A 93 10.23 7.55 -22.24
C LEU A 93 10.61 6.08 -22.07
N SER A 94 10.89 5.67 -20.83
CA SER A 94 10.94 4.25 -20.52
C SER A 94 9.54 3.70 -20.79
N SER A 95 9.42 2.77 -21.74
CA SER A 95 8.16 2.11 -22.10
C SER A 95 7.53 1.29 -20.96
N ASN A 96 8.26 1.12 -19.86
CA ASN A 96 7.80 0.39 -18.68
C ASN A 96 7.16 1.40 -17.71
N GLY A 97 5.97 1.08 -17.21
CA GLY A 97 5.26 1.93 -16.24
C GLY A 97 6.13 2.23 -15.00
N TRP A 98 5.87 3.36 -14.35
CA TRP A 98 6.70 3.87 -13.24
C TRP A 98 6.93 2.88 -12.09
N ILE A 99 5.97 1.98 -11.86
CA ILE A 99 6.03 0.96 -10.83
C ILE A 99 7.20 -0.02 -11.05
N SER A 100 7.68 -0.17 -12.28
CA SER A 100 8.84 -1.01 -12.61
C SER A 100 10.14 -0.53 -11.95
N ALA A 101 10.26 0.77 -11.63
CA ALA A 101 11.39 1.30 -10.87
C ALA A 101 11.48 0.71 -9.45
N TYR A 102 10.35 0.27 -8.90
CA TYR A 102 10.25 -0.34 -7.59
C TYR A 102 10.40 -1.87 -7.63
N LEU A 103 10.36 -2.50 -8.81
CA LEU A 103 10.45 -3.96 -8.92
C LEU A 103 11.79 -4.45 -8.33
N ARG A 104 11.70 -5.40 -7.40
CA ARG A 104 12.86 -5.95 -6.70
C ARG A 104 13.10 -7.41 -7.03
N SER A 105 12.03 -8.18 -7.15
CA SER A 105 12.09 -9.63 -7.12
C SER A 105 10.83 -10.21 -7.77
N HIS A 106 10.95 -11.46 -8.17
CA HIS A 106 9.84 -12.27 -8.64
C HIS A 106 9.86 -13.57 -7.84
N THR A 107 8.73 -13.91 -7.21
CA THR A 107 8.68 -15.03 -6.27
C THR A 107 7.55 -15.97 -6.63
N GLU A 108 7.87 -17.27 -6.72
CA GLU A 108 6.91 -18.36 -6.82
C GLU A 108 7.00 -19.26 -5.58
N ARG A 109 5.88 -19.48 -4.91
CA ARG A 109 5.81 -20.34 -3.71
C ARG A 109 4.48 -21.08 -3.64
N GLN A 110 4.54 -22.34 -3.20
CA GLN A 110 3.34 -23.05 -2.79
C GLN A 110 2.95 -22.60 -1.38
N LEU A 111 1.85 -21.85 -1.28
CA LEU A 111 1.33 -21.31 -0.04
C LEU A 111 -0.15 -21.66 0.07
N ALA A 112 -0.52 -22.27 1.20
CA ALA A 112 -1.91 -22.56 1.49
C ALA A 112 -2.67 -23.19 0.30
N ARG A 113 -2.14 -24.33 -0.21
CA ARG A 113 -2.71 -25.16 -1.29
C ARG A 113 -2.78 -24.49 -2.67
N ALA A 114 -2.24 -23.29 -2.83
CA ALA A 114 -2.10 -22.62 -4.12
C ALA A 114 -0.63 -22.38 -4.44
N ASN A 115 -0.29 -22.46 -5.73
CA ASN A 115 0.98 -21.95 -6.22
C ASN A 115 0.78 -20.45 -6.48
N LEU A 116 1.34 -19.63 -5.60
CA LEU A 116 1.27 -18.19 -5.70
C LEU A 116 2.53 -17.67 -6.36
N GLU A 117 2.35 -16.67 -7.22
CA GLU A 117 3.41 -15.97 -7.92
C GLU A 117 3.13 -14.47 -7.78
N TRP A 118 4.13 -13.71 -7.36
CA TRP A 118 4.01 -12.26 -7.21
C TRP A 118 5.36 -11.56 -7.45
N ASP A 119 5.25 -10.31 -7.87
CA ASP A 119 6.37 -9.38 -7.94
C ASP A 119 6.53 -8.67 -6.59
N GLY A 120 7.76 -8.59 -6.10
CA GLY A 120 8.13 -7.84 -4.91
C GLY A 120 8.59 -6.42 -5.24
N PHE A 121 8.29 -5.48 -4.35
CA PHE A 121 8.58 -4.06 -4.56
C PHE A 121 9.42 -3.45 -3.44
N GLN A 122 10.45 -2.66 -3.81
CA GLN A 122 11.25 -1.89 -2.85
C GLN A 122 10.35 -0.93 -2.08
N GLY A 123 10.58 -0.79 -0.77
CA GLY A 123 9.77 0.04 0.11
C GLY A 123 8.57 -0.66 0.75
N LEU A 124 8.17 -1.84 0.27
CA LEU A 124 7.15 -2.68 0.91
C LEU A 124 7.79 -3.87 1.66
N PRO A 125 7.14 -4.40 2.71
CA PRO A 125 7.52 -5.69 3.25
C PRO A 125 7.22 -6.82 2.25
N GLU A 126 7.74 -8.02 2.51
CA GLU A 126 7.42 -9.23 1.73
C GLU A 126 7.80 -9.16 0.24
N PHE A 127 8.74 -8.30 -0.13
CA PHE A 127 9.27 -8.27 -1.49
C PHE A 127 9.94 -9.61 -1.85
N ASP A 128 10.68 -10.27 -0.95
CA ASP A 128 11.44 -11.50 -1.27
C ASP A 128 10.76 -12.75 -0.68
N GLU A 129 10.25 -12.65 0.55
CA GLU A 129 9.65 -13.79 1.26
C GLU A 129 8.41 -13.37 2.06
N PRO A 130 7.40 -14.25 2.17
CA PRO A 130 6.22 -13.97 3.00
C PRO A 130 6.60 -13.89 4.48
N SER A 131 6.02 -12.90 5.16
CA SER A 131 6.13 -12.71 6.60
C SER A 131 5.37 -13.79 7.38
N PHE A 132 5.70 -13.94 8.66
CA PHE A 132 4.99 -14.86 9.54
C PHE A 132 3.50 -14.51 9.69
N VAL A 133 3.12 -13.23 9.65
CA VAL A 133 1.71 -12.82 9.75
C VAL A 133 0.91 -13.24 8.52
N THR A 134 1.47 -13.10 7.32
CA THR A 134 0.84 -13.60 6.08
C THR A 134 0.72 -15.11 6.09
N LEU A 135 1.74 -15.84 6.56
CA LEU A 135 1.69 -17.30 6.68
C LEU A 135 0.59 -17.77 7.65
N CYS A 136 0.48 -17.16 8.83
CA CYS A 136 -0.60 -17.46 9.79
C CYS A 136 -1.98 -17.14 9.21
N THR A 137 -2.10 -16.00 8.53
CA THR A 137 -3.35 -15.56 7.90
C THR A 137 -3.81 -16.55 6.85
N LEU A 138 -2.92 -16.97 5.95
CA LEU A 138 -3.21 -17.97 4.91
C LEU A 138 -3.61 -19.32 5.51
N SER A 139 -2.88 -19.82 6.50
CA SER A 139 -3.18 -21.08 7.19
C SER A 139 -4.54 -21.05 7.89
N LEU A 140 -4.92 -19.92 8.48
CA LEU A 140 -6.24 -19.74 9.07
C LEU A 140 -7.33 -19.62 7.99
N ALA A 141 -7.10 -18.80 6.96
CA ALA A 141 -8.02 -18.55 5.85
C ALA A 141 -8.46 -19.85 5.16
N GLN A 142 -7.54 -20.78 4.93
CA GLN A 142 -7.86 -22.11 4.40
C GLN A 142 -8.93 -22.85 5.20
N ARG A 143 -8.91 -22.71 6.54
CA ARG A 143 -9.80 -23.44 7.43
C ARG A 143 -11.13 -22.72 7.57
N VAL A 144 -11.11 -21.40 7.70
CA VAL A 144 -12.31 -20.62 8.05
C VAL A 144 -13.11 -20.15 6.84
N PHE A 145 -12.49 -20.08 5.66
CA PHE A 145 -13.18 -19.77 4.40
C PHE A 145 -13.57 -21.02 3.60
N ALA A 146 -13.19 -22.22 4.05
CA ALA A 146 -13.55 -23.47 3.38
C ALA A 146 -15.07 -23.59 3.23
N GLY A 147 -15.52 -23.83 1.99
CA GLY A 147 -16.93 -24.03 1.66
C GLY A 147 -17.78 -22.75 1.60
N LEU A 148 -17.19 -21.57 1.81
CA LEU A 148 -17.91 -20.30 1.63
C LEU A 148 -18.01 -19.96 0.13
N LEU A 149 -19.19 -19.49 -0.29
CA LEU A 149 -19.35 -18.83 -1.58
C LEU A 149 -18.92 -17.36 -1.42
N VAL A 150 -17.73 -17.01 -1.90
CA VAL A 150 -17.15 -15.68 -1.75
C VAL A 150 -17.23 -14.93 -3.07
N ARG A 151 -18.15 -13.96 -3.19
CA ARG A 151 -18.27 -13.11 -4.38
C ARG A 151 -17.50 -11.80 -4.23
N ARG A 152 -17.52 -11.20 -3.04
CA ARG A 152 -16.77 -9.97 -2.74
C ARG A 152 -15.91 -10.17 -1.50
N ALA A 153 -14.61 -9.93 -1.63
CA ALA A 153 -13.66 -9.96 -0.53
C ALA A 153 -13.13 -8.56 -0.20
N LEU A 154 -12.76 -8.36 1.06
CA LEU A 154 -12.08 -7.16 1.54
C LEU A 154 -10.70 -7.53 2.09
N VAL A 155 -9.67 -6.80 1.69
CA VAL A 155 -8.33 -6.87 2.30
C VAL A 155 -7.90 -5.48 2.74
N VAL A 156 -7.62 -5.32 4.03
CA VAL A 156 -7.11 -4.08 4.63
C VAL A 156 -5.63 -4.24 4.92
N GLU A 157 -4.83 -3.29 4.44
CA GLU A 157 -3.37 -3.30 4.38
C GLU A 157 -2.83 -4.52 3.59
N PRO A 158 -3.05 -4.57 2.26
CA PRO A 158 -2.78 -5.76 1.44
C PRO A 158 -1.28 -6.00 1.13
N GLY A 159 -0.41 -5.04 1.43
CA GLY A 159 1.03 -5.13 1.15
C GLY A 159 1.31 -5.31 -0.34
N VAL A 160 2.18 -6.27 -0.69
CA VAL A 160 2.47 -6.62 -2.09
C VAL A 160 1.36 -7.45 -2.76
N GLY A 161 0.31 -7.84 -2.04
CA GLY A 161 -0.87 -8.50 -2.62
C GLY A 161 -0.91 -10.02 -2.49
N ILE A 162 -0.12 -10.64 -1.63
CA ILE A 162 -0.11 -12.12 -1.45
C ILE A 162 -1.50 -12.65 -1.06
N ILE A 163 -2.17 -12.03 -0.08
CA ILE A 163 -3.53 -12.44 0.32
C ILE A 163 -4.55 -12.22 -0.80
N PRO A 164 -4.63 -11.05 -1.45
CA PRO A 164 -5.52 -10.85 -2.61
C PRO A 164 -5.34 -11.90 -3.70
N ILE A 165 -4.10 -12.23 -4.09
CA ILE A 165 -3.83 -13.27 -5.09
C ILE A 165 -4.35 -14.61 -4.60
N TRP A 166 -4.08 -14.98 -3.35
CA TRP A 166 -4.58 -16.23 -2.78
C TRP A 166 -6.12 -16.30 -2.77
N ILE A 167 -6.80 -15.19 -2.42
CA ILE A 167 -8.26 -15.09 -2.47
C ILE A 167 -8.77 -15.35 -3.89
N LYS A 168 -8.15 -14.71 -4.90
CA LYS A 168 -8.49 -14.95 -6.31
C LYS A 168 -8.30 -16.42 -6.69
N GLU A 169 -7.15 -17.01 -6.38
CA GLU A 169 -6.79 -18.36 -6.84
C GLU A 169 -7.56 -19.47 -6.11
N VAL A 170 -7.87 -19.28 -4.82
CA VAL A 170 -8.47 -20.33 -3.98
C VAL A 170 -9.97 -20.16 -3.78
N LEU A 171 -10.45 -18.92 -3.65
CA LEU A 171 -11.86 -18.66 -3.38
C LEU A 171 -12.65 -18.33 -4.66
N GLY A 172 -11.98 -18.06 -5.78
CA GLY A 172 -12.63 -17.77 -7.07
C GLY A 172 -13.50 -16.51 -7.02
N THR A 173 -13.10 -15.53 -6.20
CA THR A 173 -13.89 -14.33 -5.91
C THR A 173 -14.12 -13.46 -7.15
N GLU A 174 -15.30 -12.85 -7.25
CA GLU A 174 -15.64 -11.98 -8.39
C GLU A 174 -15.02 -10.58 -8.27
N GLU A 175 -14.93 -10.04 -7.05
CA GLU A 175 -14.38 -8.70 -6.79
C GLU A 175 -13.58 -8.67 -5.49
N ILE A 176 -12.44 -7.98 -5.50
CA ILE A 176 -11.60 -7.79 -4.31
C ILE A 176 -11.47 -6.29 -4.04
N VAL A 177 -11.91 -5.86 -2.87
CA VAL A 177 -11.70 -4.49 -2.38
C VAL A 177 -10.42 -4.46 -1.55
N LEU A 178 -9.53 -3.55 -1.91
CA LEU A 178 -8.26 -3.29 -1.25
C LEU A 178 -8.34 -1.93 -0.57
N ILE A 179 -8.02 -1.90 0.72
CA ILE A 179 -8.03 -0.67 1.53
C ILE A 179 -6.66 -0.53 2.19
N SER A 180 -6.03 0.63 2.05
CA SER A 180 -4.73 0.90 2.68
C SER A 180 -4.49 2.40 2.77
N HIS A 181 -3.61 2.79 3.69
CA HIS A 181 -3.04 4.14 3.74
C HIS A 181 -1.82 4.29 2.82
N ASP A 182 -1.23 3.20 2.33
CA ASP A 182 -0.02 3.18 1.49
C ASP A 182 -0.39 2.99 0.01
N VAL A 183 -0.21 4.05 -0.77
CA VAL A 183 -0.42 4.03 -2.23
C VAL A 183 0.44 2.98 -2.91
N LEU A 184 1.70 2.78 -2.47
CA LEU A 184 2.58 1.78 -3.06
C LEU A 184 2.04 0.36 -2.85
N ALA A 185 1.48 0.07 -1.67
CA ALA A 185 0.88 -1.22 -1.36
C ALA A 185 -0.36 -1.47 -2.24
N LEU A 186 -1.22 -0.45 -2.42
CA LEU A 186 -2.38 -0.56 -3.30
C LEU A 186 -1.95 -0.80 -4.76
N THR A 187 -1.00 -0.02 -5.27
CA THR A 187 -0.50 -0.16 -6.64
C THR A 187 0.18 -1.51 -6.85
N ALA A 188 1.04 -1.95 -5.93
CA ALA A 188 1.71 -3.24 -5.99
C ALA A 188 0.71 -4.42 -5.97
N SER A 189 -0.28 -4.35 -5.09
CA SER A 189 -1.34 -5.37 -5.01
C SER A 189 -2.18 -5.43 -6.29
N ILE A 190 -2.54 -4.28 -6.86
CA ILE A 190 -3.25 -4.21 -8.15
C ILE A 190 -2.39 -4.79 -9.27
N HIS A 191 -1.14 -4.37 -9.40
CA HIS A 191 -0.20 -4.88 -10.42
C HIS A 191 -0.13 -6.41 -10.38
N ASN A 192 0.03 -6.99 -9.19
CA ASN A 192 0.12 -8.43 -9.04
C ASN A 192 -1.21 -9.16 -9.36
N LEU A 193 -2.36 -8.57 -9.05
CA LEU A 193 -3.67 -9.10 -9.44
C LEU A 193 -3.89 -9.02 -10.96
N GLU A 194 -3.53 -7.91 -11.59
CA GLU A 194 -3.65 -7.71 -13.03
C GLU A 194 -2.76 -8.66 -13.81
N LYS A 195 -1.54 -8.95 -13.33
CA LYS A 195 -0.65 -9.97 -13.90
C LYS A 195 -1.27 -11.38 -13.86
N LYS A 196 -2.22 -11.61 -12.93
CA LYS A 196 -3.05 -12.83 -12.85
C LYS A 196 -4.37 -12.74 -13.62
N GLY A 197 -4.54 -11.72 -14.46
CA GLY A 197 -5.74 -11.48 -15.26
C GLY A 197 -6.94 -11.01 -14.44
N PHE A 198 -6.74 -10.58 -13.19
CA PHE A 198 -7.83 -10.16 -12.31
C PHE A 198 -8.04 -8.65 -12.36
N LEU A 199 -9.04 -8.21 -13.14
CA LEU A 199 -9.32 -6.79 -13.39
C LEU A 199 -10.42 -6.20 -12.48
N LYS A 200 -10.98 -6.99 -11.57
CA LYS A 200 -12.08 -6.58 -10.66
C LYS A 200 -11.57 -6.24 -9.26
N ALA A 201 -10.38 -5.64 -9.19
CA ALA A 201 -9.84 -5.09 -7.96
C ALA A 201 -10.30 -3.63 -7.79
N ILE A 202 -10.78 -3.26 -6.61
CA ILE A 202 -11.11 -1.87 -6.25
C ILE A 202 -10.14 -1.42 -5.19
N SER A 203 -9.31 -0.41 -5.46
CA SER A 203 -8.48 0.23 -4.45
C SER A 203 -9.20 1.42 -3.82
N ILE A 204 -9.08 1.55 -2.50
CA ILE A 204 -9.52 2.69 -1.73
C ILE A 204 -8.32 3.14 -0.89
N LEU A 205 -7.82 4.33 -1.21
CA LEU A 205 -6.84 5.01 -0.38
C LEU A 205 -7.58 5.62 0.82
N ASP A 206 -7.27 5.15 2.02
CA ASP A 206 -7.83 5.71 3.24
C ASP A 206 -6.69 6.23 4.13
N PRO A 207 -6.36 7.53 4.02
CA PRO A 207 -5.33 8.16 4.85
C PRO A 207 -5.74 8.29 6.32
N ILE A 208 -7.00 7.96 6.65
CA ILE A 208 -7.67 8.12 7.94
C ILE A 208 -8.01 6.76 8.58
N LEU A 209 -7.63 5.61 7.98
CA LEU A 209 -7.60 4.33 8.69
C LEU A 209 -6.97 4.42 10.09
N PRO A 210 -6.01 5.35 10.35
CA PRO A 210 -5.55 5.68 11.70
C PRO A 210 -6.12 6.94 12.38
N ILE A 211 -7.28 7.51 12.02
CA ILE A 211 -7.78 8.79 12.60
C ILE A 211 -9.25 8.79 13.11
N ILE A 212 -10.07 7.78 12.83
CA ILE A 212 -11.44 7.68 13.41
C ILE A 212 -11.40 7.24 14.88
N SER A 213 -11.21 8.20 15.78
CA SER A 213 -11.71 8.10 17.16
C SER A 213 -13.24 8.15 17.15
N PRO A 214 -13.95 7.36 17.99
CA PRO A 214 -15.42 7.34 18.07
C PRO A 214 -16.08 8.70 18.35
N SER A 215 -15.34 9.70 18.80
CA SER A 215 -15.84 11.02 19.18
C SER A 215 -15.99 12.02 18.02
N ALA A 216 -15.54 11.70 16.81
CA ALA A 216 -15.54 12.66 15.69
C ALA A 216 -16.80 12.60 14.80
N ILE A 217 -17.71 11.65 15.02
CA ILE A 217 -18.90 11.48 14.17
C ILE A 217 -20.00 12.52 14.46
N GLU A 218 -19.92 13.26 15.57
CA GLU A 218 -21.01 14.18 15.94
C GLU A 218 -20.92 15.61 15.38
N ASN A 219 -19.82 16.05 14.74
CA ASN A 219 -19.72 17.48 14.34
C ASN A 219 -18.95 17.75 13.03
N SER A 220 -19.40 17.21 11.89
CA SER A 220 -18.99 17.80 10.60
C SER A 220 -20.08 17.68 9.55
N LEU A 221 -20.76 18.81 9.33
CA LEU A 221 -21.61 19.10 8.18
C LEU A 221 -20.80 19.05 6.86
N PRO A 222 -21.45 18.81 5.71
CA PRO A 222 -20.77 18.53 4.45
C PRO A 222 -20.42 19.82 3.72
N HIS A 223 -19.15 19.97 3.34
CA HIS A 223 -18.76 20.90 2.28
C HIS A 223 -18.64 20.12 0.97
N GLU A 224 -19.66 20.25 0.13
CA GLU A 224 -19.61 19.91 -1.28
C GLU A 224 -18.68 20.89 -2.00
N ALA A 225 -17.72 20.36 -2.76
CA ALA A 225 -17.10 21.06 -3.87
C ALA A 225 -16.62 20.05 -4.92
N LEU A 226 -17.45 19.92 -5.95
CA LEU A 226 -17.14 19.66 -7.37
C LEU A 226 -15.72 19.20 -7.70
N LEU A 227 -15.59 18.06 -8.39
CA LEU A 227 -14.82 17.96 -9.65
C LEU A 227 -15.22 16.69 -10.41
N GLN A 228 -15.32 16.87 -11.73
CA GLN A 228 -15.95 16.01 -12.72
C GLN A 228 -15.17 14.74 -13.05
N GLU A 229 -15.93 13.73 -13.49
CA GLU A 229 -15.48 12.45 -14.04
C GLU A 229 -14.48 12.62 -15.18
N LYS A 230 -13.34 11.93 -15.10
CA LYS A 230 -12.62 11.35 -16.24
C LYS A 230 -11.82 10.13 -15.79
N GLU A 231 -11.81 9.14 -16.67
CA GLU A 231 -11.29 7.79 -16.48
C GLU A 231 -9.79 7.76 -16.17
N GLY A 232 -9.39 6.86 -15.26
CA GLY A 232 -8.00 6.42 -15.14
C GLY A 232 -7.14 7.12 -14.09
N GLN A 233 -7.67 7.49 -12.92
CA GLN A 233 -6.86 7.91 -11.77
C GLN A 233 -7.57 7.50 -10.45
N VAL A 234 -6.77 7.16 -9.44
CA VAL A 234 -7.17 6.72 -8.08
C VAL A 234 -8.38 7.54 -7.60
N SER A 235 -9.54 6.87 -7.50
CA SER A 235 -10.83 7.56 -7.36
C SER A 235 -11.02 8.16 -5.96
N VAL A 236 -11.40 9.43 -5.96
CA VAL A 236 -12.08 10.18 -4.89
C VAL A 236 -13.14 9.31 -4.21
N GLU A 237 -13.03 9.17 -2.87
CA GLU A 237 -13.97 8.55 -1.92
C GLU A 237 -14.94 7.48 -2.46
N LYS A 238 -14.43 6.35 -2.97
CA LYS A 238 -15.29 5.16 -3.15
C LYS A 238 -15.67 4.61 -1.77
N LYS A 239 -16.88 4.95 -1.30
CA LYS A 239 -17.42 4.42 -0.03
C LYS A 239 -17.81 2.95 -0.20
N LEU A 240 -17.30 2.11 0.70
CA LEU A 240 -17.65 0.69 0.76
C LEU A 240 -19.14 0.53 1.03
N SER A 241 -19.84 -0.22 0.18
CA SER A 241 -21.27 -0.48 0.33
C SER A 241 -21.53 -1.23 1.65
N PRO A 242 -22.61 -0.89 2.38
CA PRO A 242 -22.96 -1.62 3.60
C PRO A 242 -23.29 -3.09 3.31
N ALA A 243 -22.90 -3.98 4.21
CA ALA A 243 -23.20 -5.42 4.18
C ALA A 243 -23.00 -6.07 2.80
N SER A 244 -21.88 -5.74 2.13
CA SER A 244 -21.59 -6.21 0.78
C SER A 244 -20.45 -7.21 0.68
N ILE A 245 -19.69 -7.41 1.77
CA ILE A 245 -18.48 -8.25 1.80
C ILE A 245 -18.81 -9.62 2.38
N ASP A 246 -18.35 -10.69 1.71
CA ASP A 246 -18.53 -12.07 2.17
C ASP A 246 -17.41 -12.48 3.14
N VAL A 247 -16.17 -12.11 2.81
CA VAL A 247 -14.99 -12.35 3.66
C VAL A 247 -14.11 -11.11 3.75
N ALA A 248 -13.52 -10.89 4.92
CA ALA A 248 -12.58 -9.80 5.13
C ALA A 248 -11.29 -10.28 5.80
N VAL A 249 -10.17 -9.66 5.44
CA VAL A 249 -8.86 -9.89 6.07
C VAL A 249 -8.25 -8.53 6.42
N PHE A 250 -7.83 -8.39 7.67
CA PHE A 250 -7.21 -7.18 8.19
C PHE A 250 -5.81 -7.49 8.70
N PHE A 251 -4.80 -6.78 8.19
CA PHE A 251 -3.48 -6.71 8.81
C PHE A 251 -3.42 -5.50 9.74
N LEU A 252 -3.32 -5.78 11.04
CA LEU A 252 -3.32 -4.79 12.10
C LEU A 252 -1.90 -4.25 12.30
N GLU A 253 -1.69 -3.02 11.87
CA GLU A 253 -0.46 -2.29 12.13
C GLU A 253 -0.40 -1.74 13.57
N ASP A 254 0.76 -1.27 14.01
CA ASP A 254 0.88 -0.54 15.28
C ASP A 254 1.07 0.93 14.96
N ILE A 255 0.04 1.73 15.23
CA ILE A 255 0.07 3.18 15.02
C ILE A 255 -0.09 3.82 16.41
N PRO A 256 0.97 4.46 16.94
CA PRO A 256 0.94 5.04 18.26
C PRO A 256 -0.26 5.97 18.44
N ARG A 257 -0.92 5.84 19.60
CA ARG A 257 -2.10 6.65 20.01
C ARG A 257 -3.38 6.36 19.24
N TYR A 258 -3.41 5.37 18.35
CA TYR A 258 -4.62 5.03 17.62
C TYR A 258 -5.17 3.64 17.97
N ASN A 259 -6.50 3.54 18.07
CA ASN A 259 -7.18 2.28 18.33
C ASN A 259 -7.61 1.59 17.02
N ILE A 260 -6.66 0.90 16.41
CA ILE A 260 -6.87 0.16 15.16
C ILE A 260 -7.91 -0.96 15.35
N ALA A 261 -7.99 -1.58 16.52
CA ALA A 261 -8.96 -2.65 16.77
C ALA A 261 -10.40 -2.14 16.67
N SER A 262 -10.71 -1.02 17.33
CA SER A 262 -12.02 -0.38 17.26
C SER A 262 -12.37 0.09 15.84
N ALA A 263 -11.44 0.74 15.13
CA ALA A 263 -11.65 1.17 13.75
C ALA A 263 -11.91 -0.02 12.79
N SER A 264 -11.15 -1.09 12.96
CA SER A 264 -11.31 -2.32 12.17
C SER A 264 -12.65 -2.99 12.43
N TRP A 265 -13.12 -2.99 13.68
CA TRP A 265 -14.45 -3.50 14.02
C TRP A 265 -15.57 -2.66 13.41
N LEU A 266 -15.47 -1.33 13.44
CA LEU A 266 -16.46 -0.44 12.82
C LEU A 266 -16.60 -0.73 11.32
N LEU A 267 -15.47 -0.85 10.61
CA LEU A 267 -15.47 -1.18 9.19
C LEU A 267 -16.07 -2.56 8.93
N THR A 268 -15.73 -3.55 9.78
CA THR A 268 -16.29 -4.91 9.70
C THR A 268 -17.80 -4.92 9.91
N GLN A 269 -18.31 -4.23 10.95
CA GLN A 269 -19.74 -4.14 11.25
C GLN A 269 -20.53 -3.49 10.11
N LYS A 270 -19.95 -2.49 9.46
CA LYS A 270 -20.58 -1.79 8.34
C LYS A 270 -20.61 -2.65 7.07
N SER A 271 -19.52 -3.35 6.78
CA SER A 271 -19.29 -3.94 5.45
C SER A 271 -19.57 -5.44 5.32
N LEU A 272 -19.38 -6.23 6.37
CA LEU A 272 -19.47 -7.70 6.30
C LEU A 272 -20.93 -8.17 6.29
N LYS A 273 -21.31 -9.12 5.43
CA LYS A 273 -22.65 -9.73 5.43
C LYS A 273 -22.89 -10.58 6.67
N ARG A 274 -24.17 -10.82 7.02
CA ARG A 274 -24.51 -11.89 7.97
C ARG A 274 -24.00 -13.23 7.45
N GLY A 275 -23.45 -14.06 8.32
CA GLY A 275 -22.74 -15.29 7.97
C GLY A 275 -21.33 -15.08 7.38
N GLY A 276 -20.97 -13.85 7.03
CA GLY A 276 -19.64 -13.50 6.54
C GLY A 276 -18.56 -13.70 7.60
N VAL A 277 -17.32 -13.91 7.16
CA VAL A 277 -16.18 -14.23 8.04
C VAL A 277 -15.08 -13.19 7.89
N VAL A 278 -14.57 -12.71 9.02
CA VAL A 278 -13.42 -11.79 9.07
C VAL A 278 -12.25 -12.45 9.76
N ILE A 279 -11.04 -12.21 9.26
CA ILE A 279 -9.77 -12.53 9.91
C ILE A 279 -9.08 -11.23 10.30
N PHE A 280 -8.63 -11.15 11.54
CA PHE A 280 -7.72 -10.10 12.00
C PHE A 280 -6.36 -10.72 12.32
N SER A 281 -5.32 -10.16 11.73
CA SER A 281 -3.97 -10.66 11.81
C SER A 281 -3.00 -9.57 12.24
N GLY A 282 -2.07 -9.87 13.14
CA GLY A 282 -1.13 -8.89 13.66
C GLY A 282 -0.28 -9.50 14.77
N THR A 283 0.26 -8.65 15.64
CA THR A 283 0.92 -9.13 16.86
C THR A 283 -0.08 -9.80 17.80
N SER A 284 0.40 -10.66 18.71
CA SER A 284 -0.46 -11.23 19.77
C SER A 284 -1.24 -10.15 20.53
N THR A 285 -0.59 -9.02 20.86
CA THR A 285 -1.22 -7.86 21.52
C THR A 285 -2.37 -7.28 20.71
N HIS A 286 -2.23 -7.15 19.39
CA HIS A 286 -3.30 -6.63 18.53
C HIS A 286 -4.49 -7.60 18.48
N CYS A 287 -4.24 -8.89 18.29
CA CYS A 287 -5.31 -9.89 18.25
C CYS A 287 -6.04 -9.99 19.61
N GLU A 288 -5.35 -9.85 20.74
CA GLU A 288 -5.97 -9.78 22.06
C GLU A 288 -6.89 -8.56 22.21
N ARG A 289 -6.45 -7.38 21.75
CA ARG A 289 -7.28 -6.16 21.74
C ARG A 289 -8.54 -6.36 20.89
N VAL A 290 -8.40 -6.91 19.68
CA VAL A 290 -9.55 -7.25 18.82
C VAL A 290 -10.51 -8.21 19.50
N CYS A 291 -10.02 -9.25 20.18
CA CYS A 291 -10.87 -10.18 20.92
C CYS A 291 -11.64 -9.50 22.04
N ARG A 292 -10.98 -8.59 22.78
CA ARG A 292 -11.58 -7.85 23.91
C ARG A 292 -12.63 -6.84 23.44
N GLU A 293 -12.38 -6.16 22.33
CA GLU A 293 -13.25 -5.11 21.78
C GLU A 293 -14.30 -5.66 20.80
N LYS A 294 -14.42 -6.99 20.69
CA LYS A 294 -15.37 -7.66 19.82
C LYS A 294 -16.82 -7.20 20.12
N PRO A 295 -17.53 -6.61 19.15
CA PRO A 295 -18.89 -6.16 19.36
C PRO A 295 -19.89 -7.33 19.50
N MET A 296 -21.13 -6.99 19.85
CA MET A 296 -22.27 -7.91 19.76
C MET A 296 -22.58 -8.26 18.29
N GLY A 297 -23.17 -9.44 18.06
CA GLY A 297 -23.48 -9.95 16.71
C GLY A 297 -22.29 -10.56 15.97
N PHE A 298 -21.22 -10.89 16.70
CA PHE A 298 -20.06 -11.60 16.18
C PHE A 298 -19.67 -12.75 17.10
N SER A 299 -19.47 -13.91 16.50
CA SER A 299 -19.01 -15.13 17.16
C SER A 299 -17.57 -15.44 16.79
N ARG A 300 -16.70 -15.70 17.78
CA ARG A 300 -15.32 -16.13 17.52
C ARG A 300 -15.32 -17.55 17.00
N LEU A 301 -14.61 -17.80 15.90
CA LEU A 301 -14.42 -19.16 15.40
C LEU A 301 -13.37 -19.90 16.25
N PRO A 302 -13.47 -21.24 16.39
CA PRO A 302 -12.58 -22.02 17.26
C PRO A 302 -11.14 -22.11 16.73
N HIS A 303 -10.90 -21.69 15.50
CA HIS A 303 -9.60 -21.76 14.85
C HIS A 303 -8.84 -20.43 15.01
N SER A 304 -7.55 -20.54 15.30
CA SER A 304 -6.56 -19.47 15.20
C SER A 304 -5.24 -20.03 14.70
N ASP A 305 -4.29 -19.15 14.40
CA ASP A 305 -2.93 -19.54 14.01
C ASP A 305 -1.90 -18.57 14.57
N GLN A 306 -0.81 -19.08 15.16
CA GLN A 306 0.22 -18.27 15.78
C GLN A 306 1.61 -18.76 15.40
N LYS A 307 2.50 -17.84 15.02
CA LYS A 307 3.88 -18.15 14.64
C LYS A 307 4.82 -16.98 14.94
N LYS A 308 5.88 -17.24 15.71
CA LYS A 308 6.94 -16.26 16.05
C LYS A 308 6.41 -14.88 16.48
N GLY A 309 5.43 -14.84 17.38
CA GLY A 309 4.85 -13.60 17.92
C GLY A 309 3.73 -12.97 17.07
N TRP A 310 3.47 -13.51 15.88
CA TRP A 310 2.34 -13.13 15.03
C TRP A 310 1.16 -14.07 15.25
N HIS A 311 -0.05 -13.54 15.13
CA HIS A 311 -1.30 -14.24 15.40
C HIS A 311 -2.34 -13.85 14.35
N ALA A 312 -3.19 -14.79 13.98
CA ALA A 312 -4.41 -14.58 13.20
C ALA A 312 -5.61 -15.17 13.96
N VAL A 313 -6.70 -14.42 14.06
CA VAL A 313 -7.95 -14.81 14.71
C VAL A 313 -9.14 -14.54 13.78
N ALA A 314 -10.15 -15.41 13.82
CA ALA A 314 -11.31 -15.31 12.94
C ALA A 314 -12.64 -15.16 13.69
N PHE A 315 -13.57 -14.42 13.09
CA PHE A 315 -14.91 -14.20 13.61
C PHE A 315 -15.94 -14.32 12.50
N ARG A 316 -17.14 -14.77 12.84
CA ARG A 316 -18.30 -14.80 11.94
C ARG A 316 -19.33 -13.78 12.42
N ARG A 317 -19.95 -13.07 11.49
CA ARG A 317 -21.12 -12.23 11.78
C ARG A 317 -22.36 -13.10 11.93
N ASP A 318 -23.07 -12.95 13.03
CA ASP A 318 -24.29 -13.70 13.36
C ASP A 318 -25.45 -13.35 12.40
#